data_AF-A0A7G9UCX4-F1
#
_entry.id   AF-A0A7G9UCX4-F1
#
_cell.length_a   1.000
_cell.length_b   1.000
_cell.length_c   1.000
_cell.angle_alpha   90.00
_cell.angle_beta   90.00
_cell.angle_gamma   90.00
#
_symmetry.space_group_name_H-M   'P 1'
#
loop_
_entity.id
_entity.type
_entity.pdbx_description
1 polymer ?
#
loop_
_entity_poly.entity_id
_entity_poly.type
_entity_poly.pdbx_seq_one_letter_code
_entity_poly.pdbx_strand_id
1 'polypeptide(L)' 'MPQLNTSTWLTMILSMFLVLFIIFQLKISKHNFYHNPELVTTKTPKQNTPWETKWTKIYLPLSLPL' A
#
# COMPACT_ATOMS: atom_id res chain seq x y z
N MET A 1 36.18 -21.50 -28.85
CA MET A 1 35.00 -20.65 -28.56
C MET A 1 35.30 -19.83 -27.30
N PRO A 2 35.04 -18.51 -27.28
CA PRO A 2 35.42 -17.64 -26.16
C PRO A 2 34.73 -17.98 -24.83
N GLN A 3 33.60 -18.70 -24.88
CA GLN A 3 32.86 -19.19 -23.69
C GLN A 3 33.54 -20.37 -22.98
N LEU A 4 34.42 -21.11 -23.67
CA LEU A 4 35.16 -22.26 -23.11
C LEU A 4 36.39 -21.84 -22.28
N ASN A 5 36.71 -20.54 -22.25
CA ASN A 5 37.82 -20.03 -21.43
C ASN A 5 37.40 -19.98 -19.95
N THR A 6 37.78 -21.00 -19.19
CA THR A 6 37.40 -21.18 -17.77
C THR A 6 38.14 -20.25 -16.81
N SER A 7 39.29 -19.71 -17.21
CA SER A 7 40.10 -18.79 -16.40
C SER A 7 39.33 -17.53 -15.98
N THR A 8 38.41 -17.04 -16.82
CA THR A 8 37.62 -15.83 -16.53
C THR A 8 36.32 -16.12 -15.77
N TRP A 9 35.94 -17.38 -15.60
CA TRP A 9 34.66 -17.75 -15.00
C TRP A 9 34.53 -17.27 -13.56
N LEU A 10 35.59 -17.39 -12.74
CA LEU A 10 35.55 -16.95 -11.35
C LEU A 10 35.25 -15.45 -11.24
N THR A 11 35.94 -14.62 -12.04
CA THR A 11 35.72 -13.17 -12.08
C THR A 11 34.34 -12.83 -12.61
N MET A 12 33.87 -13.54 -13.64
CA MET A 12 32.52 -13.36 -14.20
C MET A 12 31.42 -13.71 -13.19
N ILE A 13 31.56 -14.82 -12.48
CA ILE A 13 30.62 -15.27 -11.46
C ILE A 13 30.59 -14.26 -10.31
N LEU A 14 31.76 -13.83 -9.79
CA LEU A 14 31.84 -12.83 -8.72
C LEU A 14 31.22 -11.49 -9.14
N SER A 15 31.52 -11.03 -10.36
CA SER A 15 30.96 -9.80 -10.93
C SER A 15 29.43 -9.90 -11.09
N MET A 16 28.92 -11.04 -11.56
CA MET A 16 27.49 -11.29 -11.67
C MET A 16 26.79 -11.24 -10.30
N PHE A 17 27.37 -11.88 -9.28
CA PHE A 17 26.86 -11.85 -7.92
C PHE A 17 26.80 -10.42 -7.36
N LEU A 18 27.85 -9.63 -7.56
CA LEU A 18 27.90 -8.24 -7.12
C LEU A 18 26.77 -7.41 -7.75
N VAL A 19 26.57 -7.52 -9.06
CA VAL A 19 25.53 -6.76 -9.79
C VAL A 19 24.13 -7.19 -9.36
N LEU A 20 23.85 -8.49 -9.33
CA LEU A 20 22.53 -9.02 -8.97
C LEU A 20 22.14 -8.71 -7.53
N PHE A 21 23.06 -8.92 -6.58
CA PHE A 21 22.73 -8.77 -5.17
C PHE A 21 22.90 -7.35 -4.66
N ILE A 22 23.88 -6.58 -5.11
CA ILE A 22 24.09 -5.22 -4.58
C ILE A 22 23.24 -4.22 -5.37
N ILE A 23 23.38 -4.18 -6.70
CA ILE A 23 22.74 -3.14 -7.51
C ILE A 23 21.24 -3.38 -7.63
N PHE A 24 20.84 -4.63 -7.90
CA PHE A 24 19.43 -4.97 -8.11
C PHE A 24 18.61 -4.89 -6.81
N GLN A 25 19.13 -5.44 -5.70
CA GLN A 25 18.44 -5.34 -4.40
C GLN A 25 18.33 -3.88 -3.93
N LEU A 26 19.37 -3.06 -4.12
CA LEU A 26 19.31 -1.64 -3.77
C LEU A 26 18.23 -0.89 -4.57
N LYS A 27 18.08 -1.21 -5.86
CA LYS A 27 17.03 -0.64 -6.71
C LYS A 27 15.63 -1.08 -6.28
N ILE A 28 15.45 -2.36 -5.93
CA ILE A 28 14.17 -2.89 -5.46
C ILE A 28 13.81 -2.32 -4.08
N SER A 29 14.76 -2.23 -3.16
CA SER A 29 14.55 -1.66 -1.82
C SER A 29 14.16 -0.19 -1.86
N LYS A 30 14.72 0.59 -2.81
CA LYS A 30 14.32 1.99 -3.02
C LYS A 30 12.95 2.13 -3.70
N HIS A 31 12.43 1.06 -4.28
CA HIS A 31 11.10 1.06 -4.84
C HIS A 31 10.08 0.83 -3.72
N ASN A 32 9.61 1.94 -3.14
CA ASN A 32 8.43 1.88 -2.28
C ASN A 32 7.23 1.51 -3.15
N PHE A 33 6.81 0.25 -3.07
CA PHE A 33 5.48 -0.13 -3.53
C PHE A 33 4.49 0.68 -2.71
N TYR A 34 3.88 1.69 -3.34
CA TYR A 34 2.76 2.38 -2.74
C TYR A 34 1.71 1.30 -2.47
N HIS A 35 1.39 1.07 -1.20
CA HIS A 35 0.21 0.30 -0.86
C HIS A 35 -0.92 0.99 -1.62
N ASN A 36 -1.65 0.23 -2.47
CA ASN A 36 -2.91 0.70 -3.05
C ASN A 36 -3.62 1.49 -1.94
N PRO A 37 -4.10 2.72 -2.18
CA PRO A 37 -4.79 3.45 -1.14
C PRO A 37 -6.09 2.68 -0.90
N GLU A 38 -6.00 1.64 -0.10
CA GLU A 38 -7.12 1.04 0.58
C GLU A 38 -7.69 2.22 1.34
N LEU A 39 -8.88 2.63 0.91
CA LEU A 39 -9.69 3.68 1.50
C LEU A 39 -9.39 3.65 2.98
N VAL A 40 -8.64 4.66 3.44
CA VAL A 40 -8.32 4.81 4.85
C VAL A 40 -9.68 4.69 5.51
N THR A 41 -9.90 3.59 6.21
CA THR A 41 -11.06 3.37 7.07
C THR A 41 -10.85 4.25 8.28
N THR A 42 -10.70 5.55 8.01
CA THR A 42 -11.14 6.61 8.89
C THR A 42 -12.58 6.22 9.12
N LYS A 43 -12.82 5.68 10.31
CA LYS A 43 -14.14 5.55 10.90
C LYS A 43 -14.73 6.95 10.83
N THR A 44 -15.32 7.32 9.70
CA THR A 44 -16.03 8.58 9.59
C THR A 44 -17.13 8.46 10.62
N PRO A 45 -17.17 9.32 11.64
CA PRO A 45 -18.24 9.27 12.64
C PRO A 45 -19.52 9.36 11.84
N LYS A 46 -20.46 8.42 12.06
CA LYS A 46 -21.75 8.34 11.34
C LYS A 46 -22.24 9.76 11.11
N GLN A 47 -22.08 10.24 9.88
CA GLN A 47 -22.39 11.61 9.56
C GLN A 47 -23.91 11.61 9.57
N ASN A 48 -24.51 12.04 10.69
CA ASN A 48 -25.96 12.04 10.85
C ASN A 48 -26.51 12.91 9.73
N THR A 49 -27.00 12.25 8.69
CA THR A 49 -27.53 12.94 7.54
C THR A 49 -28.73 13.75 8.03
N PRO A 50 -28.96 14.95 7.49
CA PRO A 50 -30.14 15.75 7.87
C PRO A 50 -31.44 14.95 7.74
N TRP A 51 -31.44 13.94 6.88
CA TRP A 51 -32.50 12.96 6.65
C TRP A 51 -32.77 12.07 7.86
N GLU A 52 -31.74 11.46 8.47
CA GLU A 52 -31.86 10.68 9.71
C GLU A 52 -32.47 11.52 10.84
N THR A 53 -32.01 12.77 11.01
CA THR A 53 -32.54 13.71 11.99
C THR A 53 -34.00 14.08 11.70
N LYS A 54 -34.36 14.19 10.41
CA LYS A 54 -35.74 14.46 9.99
C LYS A 54 -36.65 13.28 10.32
N TRP A 55 -36.19 12.04 10.11
CA TRP A 55 -36.96 10.84 10.46
C TRP A 55 -37.10 10.66 11.97
N THR A 56 -36.03 10.81 12.74
CA THR A 56 -36.14 10.78 14.21
C THR A 56 -37.08 11.86 14.72
N LYS A 57 -37.07 13.06 14.12
CA LYS A 57 -38.00 14.13 14.47
C LYS A 57 -39.47 13.84 14.12
N ILE A 58 -39.73 13.11 13.02
CA ILE A 58 -41.11 12.75 12.59
C ILE A 58 -41.67 11.59 13.41
N TYR A 59 -40.83 10.61 13.76
CA TYR A 59 -41.25 9.45 14.56
C TYR A 59 -41.26 9.72 16.07
N LEU A 60 -40.66 10.83 16.53
CA LEU A 60 -40.76 11.21 17.93
C LEU A 60 -42.18 11.75 18.18
N PRO A 61 -43.01 11.08 19.01
CA PRO A 61 -44.32 11.61 19.36
C PRO A 61 -44.11 12.99 19.98
N LEU A 62 -44.83 14.00 19.46
CA LEU A 62 -44.77 15.39 19.89
C LEU A 62 -44.80 15.41 21.41
N SER A 63 -43.65 15.68 22.03
CA SER A 63 -43.54 15.76 23.48
C SER A 63 -44.40 16.95 23.90
N LEU A 64 -45.60 16.63 24.36
CA LEU A 64 -46.52 17.58 24.98
C LEU A 64 -45.76 18.27 26.12
N PRO A 65 -45.88 19.60 26.26
CA PRO A 65 -45.32 20.30 27.39
C PRO A 65 -46.07 19.83 28.64
N LEU A 66 -45.31 19.49 29.68
CA LEU A 66 -45.83 19.31 31.04
C LEU A 66 -46.36 20.65 31.55
#